data_AF-A0A6M2CQ05-F1
#
_entry.id   AF-A0A6M2CQ05-F1
#
_cell.length_a   1.000
_cell.length_b   1.000
_cell.length_c   1.000
_cell.angle_alpha   90.00
_cell.angle_beta   90.00
_cell.angle_gamma   90.00
#
_symmetry.space_group_name_H-M   'P 1'
#
loop_
_entity.id
_entity.type
_entity.pdbx_description
1 polymer ?
#
loop_
_entity_poly.entity_id
_entity_poly.type
_entity_poly.pdbx_seq_one_letter_code
_entity_poly.pdbx_strand_id
1 'polypeptide(L)'
;MAMFFSARECALRVAILCATLLLAFGQAASEPRNCTPQAAFLCYDTYRLELKGAQALADEGNYQEALDQKCKRIKDKLPCHKELALCPETTRSNFTVQERGYQAVSDIICDAQALKDSYVASRCQDPTNLIDCLVEWTFRTFEDDPPLDDNTRLCRRLQGSSACYQETFVASSCPVTLELAEPAFTRTQKALVELVGCHEPNRSTPLSSTPQGLLLAMLAMLALSVVRWFTF
;
A
#
# COMPACT_ATOMS: atom_id res chain seq x y z
N MET A 1 -63.84 -8.33 8.76
CA MET A 1 -62.84 -8.45 9.84
C MET A 1 -61.60 -9.20 9.31
N ALA A 2 -60.93 -8.66 8.29
CA ALA A 2 -59.81 -9.30 7.58
C ALA A 2 -58.57 -8.39 7.41
N MET A 3 -58.61 -7.14 7.92
CA MET A 3 -57.52 -6.18 7.76
C MET A 3 -56.47 -6.22 8.89
N PHE A 4 -56.77 -6.85 10.03
CA PHE A 4 -55.83 -6.90 11.17
C PHE A 4 -54.78 -8.02 11.08
N PHE A 5 -54.97 -9.03 10.22
CA PHE A 5 -54.02 -10.13 10.06
C PHE A 5 -52.80 -9.75 9.20
N SER A 6 -53.00 -8.91 8.17
CA SER A 6 -51.92 -8.50 7.25
C SER A 6 -50.87 -7.59 7.91
N ALA A 7 -51.29 -6.65 8.76
CA ALA A 7 -50.36 -5.74 9.44
C ALA A 7 -49.43 -6.46 10.44
N ARG A 8 -49.93 -7.51 11.10
CA ARG A 8 -49.18 -8.30 12.09
C ARG A 8 -48.10 -9.17 11.44
N GLU A 9 -48.41 -9.77 10.30
CA GLU A 9 -47.45 -10.56 9.52
C GLU A 9 -46.37 -9.68 8.87
N CYS A 10 -46.74 -8.49 8.40
CA CYS A 10 -45.77 -7.50 7.91
C CYS A 10 -44.84 -7.01 9.03
N ALA A 11 -45.37 -6.67 10.20
CA ALA A 11 -44.56 -6.24 11.34
C ALA A 11 -43.58 -7.34 11.80
N LEU A 12 -44.01 -8.60 11.81
CA LEU A 12 -43.15 -9.74 12.16
C LEU A 12 -42.02 -9.93 11.14
N ARG A 13 -42.32 -9.84 9.84
CA ARG A 13 -41.33 -9.98 8.77
C ARG A 13 -40.33 -8.82 8.76
N VAL A 14 -40.79 -7.59 9.02
CA VAL A 14 -39.92 -6.42 9.17
C VAL A 14 -39.04 -6.55 10.42
N ALA A 15 -39.60 -7.02 11.55
CA ALA A 15 -38.82 -7.25 12.76
C ALA A 15 -37.75 -8.35 12.57
N ILE A 16 -38.08 -9.43 11.87
CA ILE A 16 -37.12 -10.50 11.53
C ILE A 16 -36.04 -9.96 10.58
N LEU A 17 -36.41 -9.20 9.54
CA LEU A 17 -35.46 -8.56 8.63
C LEU A 17 -34.53 -7.59 9.36
N CYS A 18 -35.07 -6.74 10.22
CA CYS A 18 -34.29 -5.83 11.07
C CYS A 18 -33.38 -6.60 12.03
N ALA A 19 -33.85 -7.68 12.66
CA ALA A 19 -33.03 -8.51 13.53
C ALA A 19 -31.92 -9.23 12.77
N THR A 20 -32.18 -9.73 11.56
CA THR A 20 -31.16 -10.35 10.71
C THR A 20 -30.15 -9.32 10.18
N LEU A 21 -30.59 -8.10 9.85
CA LEU A 21 -29.70 -7.00 9.49
C LEU A 21 -28.84 -6.61 10.70
N LEU A 22 -29.43 -6.41 11.87
CA LEU A 22 -28.71 -6.07 13.10
C LEU A 22 -27.75 -7.18 13.55
N LEU A 23 -28.07 -8.46 13.33
CA LEU A 23 -27.17 -9.57 13.60
C LEU A 23 -26.05 -9.68 12.55
N ALA A 24 -26.34 -9.39 11.28
CA ALA A 24 -25.32 -9.31 10.23
C ALA A 24 -24.36 -8.11 10.43
N PHE A 25 -24.85 -6.98 10.96
CA PHE A 25 -24.02 -5.82 11.31
C PHE A 25 -23.37 -5.93 12.69
N GLY A 26 -23.99 -6.64 13.64
CA GLY A 26 -23.48 -6.86 14.99
C GLY A 26 -22.35 -7.88 15.09
N GLN A 27 -22.11 -8.63 14.00
CA GLN A 27 -20.93 -9.48 13.83
C GLN A 27 -19.74 -8.75 13.18
N ALA A 28 -19.77 -7.42 13.08
CA ALA A 28 -18.54 -6.65 13.00
C ALA A 28 -17.78 -6.79 14.33
N ALA A 29 -17.20 -7.98 14.55
CA ALA A 29 -16.12 -8.13 15.50
C ALA A 29 -15.15 -7.01 15.16
N SER A 30 -14.92 -6.09 16.11
CA SER A 30 -13.96 -5.02 15.95
C SER A 30 -12.70 -5.63 15.38
N GLU A 31 -12.35 -5.31 14.13
CA GLU A 31 -11.14 -5.85 13.51
C GLU A 31 -9.99 -5.64 14.51
N PRO A 32 -9.10 -6.64 14.68
CA PRO A 32 -7.92 -6.45 15.52
C PRO A 32 -7.27 -5.12 15.14
N ARG A 33 -6.86 -4.30 16.12
CA ARG A 33 -6.31 -2.95 15.88
C ARG A 33 -5.24 -2.90 14.78
N ASN A 34 -4.57 -4.04 14.54
CA ASN A 34 -3.45 -4.18 13.63
C ASN A 34 -3.88 -4.54 12.20
N CYS A 35 -5.17 -4.74 11.91
CA CYS A 35 -5.71 -5.09 10.60
C CYS A 35 -6.14 -3.87 9.77
N THR A 36 -5.47 -2.73 9.96
CA THR A 36 -5.78 -1.49 9.23
C THR A 36 -4.75 -1.23 8.13
N PRO A 37 -5.13 -0.48 7.06
CA PRO A 37 -4.16 -0.06 6.04
C PRO A 37 -2.96 0.70 6.60
N GLN A 38 -3.16 1.51 7.64
CA GLN A 38 -2.09 2.25 8.29
C GLN A 38 -1.13 1.34 9.07
N ALA A 39 -1.65 0.34 9.80
CA ALA A 39 -0.81 -0.65 10.47
C ALA A 39 0.00 -1.48 9.46
N ALA A 40 -0.61 -1.86 8.33
CA ALA A 40 0.09 -2.53 7.25
C ALA A 40 1.20 -1.64 6.68
N PHE A 41 0.91 -0.39 6.31
CA PHE A 41 1.90 0.57 5.81
C PHE A 41 3.10 0.69 6.76
N LEU A 42 2.87 0.94 8.05
CA LEU A 42 3.96 1.07 9.03
C LEU A 42 4.80 -0.20 9.16
N CYS A 43 4.14 -1.37 9.11
CA CYS A 43 4.85 -2.63 9.18
C CYS A 43 5.74 -2.86 7.94
N TYR A 44 5.18 -2.66 6.74
CA TYR A 44 5.92 -2.86 5.51
C TYR A 44 7.02 -1.82 5.29
N ASP A 45 6.81 -0.56 5.72
CA ASP A 45 7.85 0.48 5.66
C ASP A 45 9.08 0.12 6.50
N THR A 46 8.92 -0.71 7.54
CA THR A 46 10.06 -1.20 8.33
C THR A 46 11.00 -2.05 7.47
N TYR A 47 10.50 -2.81 6.49
CA TYR A 47 11.37 -3.56 5.57
C TYR A 47 12.15 -2.67 4.60
N ARG A 48 11.64 -1.46 4.28
CA ARG A 48 12.41 -0.46 3.52
C ARG A 48 13.63 0.00 4.33
N LEU A 49 13.46 0.18 5.64
CA LEU A 49 14.57 0.51 6.53
C LEU A 49 15.57 -0.65 6.65
N GLU A 50 15.10 -1.89 6.67
CA GLU A 50 15.98 -3.06 6.63
C GLU A 50 16.83 -3.11 5.35
N LEU A 51 16.23 -2.82 4.19
CA LEU A 51 16.95 -2.73 2.91
C LEU A 51 18.03 -1.66 2.96
N LYS A 52 17.70 -0.45 3.44
CA LYS A 52 18.70 0.63 3.59
C LYS A 52 19.85 0.23 4.51
N GLY A 53 19.53 -0.42 5.63
CA GLY A 53 20.54 -0.94 6.54
C GLY A 53 21.40 -2.05 5.93
N ALA A 54 20.84 -2.88 5.05
CA ALA A 54 21.59 -3.90 4.32
C ALA A 54 22.51 -3.28 3.25
N GLN A 55 22.00 -2.30 2.50
CA GLN A 55 22.77 -1.55 1.50
C GLN A 55 24.00 -0.86 2.12
N ALA A 56 23.86 -0.27 3.32
CA ALA A 56 24.98 0.34 4.03
C ALA A 56 26.10 -0.68 4.36
N LEU A 57 25.75 -1.93 4.66
CA LEU A 57 26.72 -3.00 4.93
C LEU A 57 27.37 -3.55 3.65
N ALA A 58 26.67 -3.46 2.52
CA ALA A 58 27.18 -3.94 1.23
C ALA A 58 28.30 -3.06 0.64
N ASP A 59 28.38 -1.78 1.03
CA ASP A 59 29.44 -0.85 0.60
C ASP A 59 30.82 -1.28 1.13
N GLU A 60 30.87 -1.74 2.38
CA GLU A 60 32.12 -1.94 3.11
C GLU A 60 32.74 -3.34 2.90
N GLY A 61 32.07 -4.24 2.17
CA GLY A 61 32.60 -5.54 1.71
C GLY A 61 32.99 -6.56 2.78
N ASN A 62 33.05 -6.15 4.06
CA ASN A 62 33.59 -6.93 5.18
C ASN A 62 32.51 -7.47 6.13
N TYR A 63 31.23 -7.28 5.82
CA TYR A 63 30.11 -7.61 6.73
C TYR A 63 29.24 -8.76 6.26
N GLN A 64 29.82 -9.77 5.59
CA GLN A 64 29.06 -10.91 5.08
C GLN A 64 28.22 -11.60 6.18
N GLU A 65 28.79 -11.80 7.38
CA GLU A 65 28.05 -12.39 8.49
C GLU A 65 26.84 -11.54 8.90
N ALA A 66 26.98 -10.21 8.93
CA ALA A 66 25.87 -9.31 9.27
C ALA A 66 24.79 -9.29 8.18
N LEU A 67 25.19 -9.43 6.91
CA LEU A 67 24.26 -9.59 5.78
C LEU A 67 23.51 -10.92 5.86
N ASP A 68 24.19 -12.02 6.17
CA ASP A 68 23.55 -13.33 6.35
C ASP A 68 22.55 -13.30 7.52
N GLN A 69 22.92 -12.65 8.63
CA GLN A 69 22.01 -12.43 9.76
C GLN A 69 20.80 -11.57 9.37
N LYS A 70 20.99 -10.52 8.56
CA LYS A 70 19.87 -9.71 8.04
C LYS A 70 18.96 -10.52 7.13
N CYS A 71 19.53 -11.30 6.20
CA CYS A 71 18.77 -12.20 5.33
C CYS A 71 17.94 -13.20 6.14
N LYS A 72 18.51 -13.79 7.20
CA LYS A 72 17.76 -14.68 8.11
C LYS A 72 16.62 -13.94 8.81
N ARG A 73 16.90 -12.78 9.42
CA ARG A 73 15.90 -11.99 10.15
C ARG A 73 14.74 -11.54 9.27
N ILE A 74 15.00 -11.12 8.04
CA ILE A 74 13.92 -10.69 7.15
C ILE A 74 13.03 -11.87 6.73
N LYS A 75 13.63 -13.03 6.44
CA LYS A 75 12.89 -14.28 6.13
C LYS A 75 12.05 -14.78 7.30
N ASP A 76 12.51 -14.57 8.53
CA ASP A 76 11.78 -14.93 9.75
C ASP A 76 10.55 -14.04 10.00
N LYS A 77 10.34 -12.99 9.18
CA LYS A 77 9.28 -11.97 9.26
C LYS A 77 9.28 -11.19 10.58
N LEU A 78 9.14 -9.87 10.47
CA LEU A 78 8.99 -8.97 11.60
C LEU A 78 7.71 -9.29 12.42
N PRO A 79 7.69 -8.99 13.73
CA PRO A 79 6.52 -9.23 14.58
C PRO A 79 5.22 -8.65 14.03
N CYS A 80 5.24 -7.40 13.56
CA CYS A 80 4.06 -6.75 12.97
C CYS A 80 3.51 -7.51 11.75
N HIS A 81 4.37 -8.14 10.96
CA HIS A 81 3.97 -8.90 9.78
C HIS A 81 3.26 -10.18 10.25
N LYS A 82 3.78 -10.85 11.29
CA LYS A 82 3.11 -12.02 11.90
C LYS A 82 1.73 -11.66 12.46
N GLU A 83 1.56 -10.46 13.01
CA GLU A 83 0.25 -9.98 13.45
C GLU A 83 -0.71 -9.71 12.29
N LEU A 84 -0.24 -9.11 11.19
CA LEU A 84 -1.04 -8.93 9.97
C LEU A 84 -1.51 -10.26 9.38
N ALA A 85 -0.72 -11.32 9.51
CA ALA A 85 -1.09 -12.65 9.03
C ALA A 85 -2.31 -13.25 9.76
N LEU A 86 -2.63 -12.75 10.96
CA LEU A 86 -3.79 -13.16 11.77
C LEU A 86 -5.08 -12.42 11.39
N CYS A 87 -5.00 -11.40 10.53
CA CYS A 87 -6.17 -10.68 10.06
C CYS A 87 -7.10 -11.56 9.21
N PRO A 88 -8.40 -11.22 9.13
CA PRO A 88 -9.34 -11.93 8.26
C PRO A 88 -8.84 -11.98 6.80
N GLU A 89 -9.18 -13.04 6.06
CA GLU A 89 -8.72 -13.24 4.67
C GLU A 89 -9.04 -12.02 3.79
N THR A 90 -10.25 -11.48 3.94
CA THR A 90 -10.74 -10.30 3.22
C THR A 90 -9.88 -9.06 3.43
N THR A 91 -9.22 -8.97 4.58
CA THR A 91 -8.36 -7.86 4.96
C THR A 91 -6.93 -8.11 4.47
N ARG A 92 -6.42 -9.34 4.64
CA ARG A 92 -5.09 -9.72 4.13
C ARG A 92 -5.01 -9.64 2.61
N SER A 93 -6.08 -9.97 1.89
CA SER A 93 -6.11 -9.87 0.43
C SER A 93 -5.83 -8.44 -0.06
N ASN A 94 -6.14 -7.42 0.75
CA ASN A 94 -5.86 -6.02 0.43
C ASN A 94 -4.37 -5.68 0.50
N PHE A 95 -3.56 -6.53 1.15
CA PHE A 95 -2.12 -6.34 1.33
C PHE A 95 -1.28 -7.19 0.38
N THR A 96 -1.89 -7.85 -0.61
CA THR A 96 -1.20 -8.75 -1.55
C THR A 96 -0.10 -8.04 -2.34
N VAL A 97 -0.25 -6.75 -2.64
CA VAL A 97 0.77 -5.94 -3.34
C VAL A 97 1.99 -5.75 -2.43
N GLN A 98 1.76 -5.38 -1.18
CA GLN A 98 2.80 -5.20 -0.17
C GLN A 98 3.55 -6.49 0.14
N GLU A 99 2.85 -7.63 0.18
CA GLU A 99 3.49 -8.95 0.34
C GLU A 99 4.46 -9.26 -0.82
N ARG A 100 4.10 -8.92 -2.06
CA ARG A 100 5.01 -9.07 -3.22
C ARG A 100 6.23 -8.16 -3.09
N GLY A 101 6.01 -6.91 -2.68
CA GLY A 101 7.10 -5.97 -2.41
C GLY A 101 8.03 -6.45 -1.30
N TYR A 102 7.48 -7.00 -0.21
CA TYR A 102 8.23 -7.65 0.86
C TYR A 102 9.09 -8.80 0.32
N GLN A 103 8.51 -9.68 -0.50
CA GLN A 103 9.25 -10.79 -1.07
C GLN A 103 10.40 -10.30 -1.96
N ALA A 104 10.13 -9.32 -2.82
CA ALA A 104 11.16 -8.74 -3.69
C ALA A 104 12.28 -8.06 -2.90
N VAL A 105 11.95 -7.32 -1.83
CA VAL A 105 12.95 -6.72 -0.93
C VAL A 105 13.76 -7.78 -0.19
N SER A 106 13.10 -8.83 0.30
CA SER A 106 13.77 -9.97 0.93
C SER A 106 14.74 -10.65 -0.04
N ASP A 107 14.34 -10.84 -1.29
CA ASP A 107 15.18 -11.45 -2.32
C ASP A 107 16.40 -10.57 -2.63
N ILE A 108 16.22 -9.24 -2.72
CA ILE A 108 17.32 -8.29 -2.90
C ILE A 108 18.30 -8.35 -1.71
N ILE A 109 17.81 -8.32 -0.46
CA ILE A 109 18.67 -8.36 0.73
C ILE A 109 19.46 -9.67 0.83
N CYS A 110 18.84 -10.77 0.44
CA CYS A 110 19.43 -12.10 0.52
C CYS A 110 20.35 -12.47 -0.65
N ASP A 111 20.39 -11.67 -1.71
CA ASP A 111 21.30 -11.82 -2.84
C ASP A 111 22.36 -10.72 -2.77
N ALA A 112 23.58 -11.10 -2.42
CA ALA A 112 24.69 -10.16 -2.23
C ALA A 112 24.98 -9.32 -3.49
N GLN A 113 24.83 -9.89 -4.68
CA GLN A 113 25.05 -9.16 -5.92
C GLN A 113 23.90 -8.21 -6.20
N ALA A 114 22.65 -8.66 -6.05
CA ALA A 114 21.49 -7.79 -6.23
C ALA A 114 21.48 -6.63 -5.22
N LEU A 115 21.88 -6.87 -3.97
CA LEU A 115 22.00 -5.84 -2.95
C LEU A 115 23.08 -4.81 -3.30
N LYS A 116 24.25 -5.28 -3.76
CA LYS A 116 25.34 -4.40 -4.20
C LYS A 116 24.94 -3.56 -5.40
N ASP A 117 24.33 -4.17 -6.41
CA ASP A 117 23.87 -3.47 -7.62
C ASP A 117 22.79 -2.44 -7.28
N SER A 118 21.86 -2.79 -6.38
CA SER A 118 20.85 -1.88 -5.84
C SER A 118 21.47 -0.66 -5.15
N TYR A 119 22.48 -0.90 -4.31
CA TYR A 119 23.19 0.16 -3.61
C TYR A 119 23.96 1.09 -4.56
N VAL A 120 24.77 0.50 -5.45
CA VAL A 120 25.58 1.23 -6.43
C VAL A 120 24.67 2.08 -7.32
N ALA A 121 23.64 1.49 -7.91
CA ALA A 121 22.74 2.20 -8.81
C ALA A 121 22.03 3.38 -8.10
N SER A 122 21.58 3.18 -6.86
CA SER A 122 20.92 4.24 -6.08
C SER A 122 21.83 5.44 -5.77
N ARG A 123 23.15 5.24 -5.74
CA ARG A 123 24.15 6.31 -5.51
C ARG A 123 24.61 7.02 -6.78
N CYS A 124 24.20 6.55 -7.94
CA CYS A 124 24.59 7.15 -9.22
C CYS A 124 23.74 8.36 -9.61
N GLN A 125 22.82 8.82 -8.76
CA GLN A 125 22.04 10.03 -8.99
C GLN A 125 22.72 11.24 -8.34
N ASP A 126 22.69 12.39 -9.01
CA ASP A 126 23.03 13.68 -8.42
C ASP A 126 21.91 14.09 -7.45
N PRO A 127 22.18 14.29 -6.14
CA PRO A 127 21.13 14.63 -5.18
C PRO A 127 20.43 15.96 -5.47
N THR A 128 21.14 16.94 -6.02
CA THR A 128 20.59 18.26 -6.33
C THR A 128 19.65 18.16 -7.52
N ASN A 129 20.11 17.56 -8.63
CA ASN A 129 19.28 17.37 -9.82
C ASN A 129 18.09 16.46 -9.52
N LEU A 130 18.25 15.47 -8.63
CA LEU A 130 17.14 14.63 -8.18
C LEU A 130 16.07 15.42 -7.43
N ILE A 131 16.45 16.35 -6.55
CA ILE A 131 15.47 17.22 -5.88
C ILE A 131 14.72 18.06 -6.90
N ASP A 132 15.44 18.70 -7.82
CA ASP A 132 14.83 19.56 -8.84
C ASP A 132 13.87 18.77 -9.74
N CYS A 133 14.30 17.61 -10.24
CA CYS A 133 13.44 16.74 -11.05
C CYS A 133 12.23 16.24 -10.26
N LEU A 134 12.37 15.86 -8.99
CA LEU A 134 11.24 15.43 -8.15
C LEU A 134 10.22 16.54 -7.95
N VAL A 135 10.67 17.78 -7.77
CA VAL A 135 9.80 18.95 -7.63
C VAL A 135 9.03 19.16 -8.94
N GLU A 136 9.70 19.21 -10.08
CA GLU A 136 9.06 19.37 -11.39
C GLU A 136 8.10 18.22 -11.70
N TRP A 137 8.54 16.98 -11.50
CA TRP A 137 7.72 15.79 -11.71
C TRP A 137 6.45 15.81 -10.85
N THR A 138 6.56 16.25 -9.59
CA THR A 138 5.42 16.36 -8.68
C THR A 138 4.42 17.40 -9.20
N PHE A 139 4.87 18.60 -9.55
CA PHE A 139 4.00 19.66 -10.08
C PHE A 139 3.34 19.29 -11.41
N ARG A 140 4.03 18.54 -12.27
CA ARG A 140 3.49 18.08 -13.56
C ARG A 140 2.45 16.97 -13.41
N THR A 141 2.60 16.12 -12.39
CA THR A 141 1.81 14.88 -12.26
C THR A 141 0.63 15.04 -11.31
N PHE A 142 0.73 15.92 -10.31
CA PHE A 142 -0.29 16.10 -9.28
C PHE A 142 -0.70 17.56 -9.19
N GLU A 143 -2.00 17.81 -9.19
CA GLU A 143 -2.58 19.15 -9.09
C GLU A 143 -2.69 19.63 -7.63
N ASP A 144 -2.63 18.70 -6.67
CA ASP A 144 -2.86 18.97 -5.26
C ASP A 144 -1.58 19.41 -4.52
N ASP A 145 -1.76 20.35 -3.57
CA ASP A 145 -0.77 20.72 -2.55
C ASP A 145 -0.24 19.46 -1.83
N PRO A 146 1.01 19.48 -1.32
CA PRO A 146 1.72 18.27 -0.93
C PRO A 146 0.88 17.39 0.00
N PRO A 147 0.85 16.06 -0.25
CA PRO A 147 -0.09 15.17 0.42
C PRO A 147 0.14 15.18 1.92
N LEU A 148 -0.97 15.25 2.68
CA LEU A 148 -0.94 15.26 4.13
C LEU A 148 -0.57 13.90 4.73
N ASP A 149 -0.86 12.80 4.04
CA ASP A 149 -0.55 11.46 4.52
C ASP A 149 0.85 11.00 4.06
N ASP A 150 1.56 10.35 4.99
CA ASP A 150 2.95 9.91 4.79
C ASP A 150 3.08 8.83 3.70
N ASN A 151 2.05 8.01 3.51
CA ASN A 151 2.05 6.95 2.51
C ASN A 151 2.06 7.54 1.09
N THR A 152 1.11 8.42 0.77
CA THR A 152 1.05 9.11 -0.52
C THR A 152 2.33 9.88 -0.78
N ARG A 153 2.89 10.57 0.23
CA ARG A 153 4.16 11.28 0.11
C ARG A 153 5.32 10.35 -0.26
N LEU A 154 5.42 9.20 0.40
CA LEU A 154 6.44 8.20 0.10
C LEU A 154 6.23 7.60 -1.29
N CYS A 155 4.99 7.28 -1.68
CA CYS A 155 4.67 6.78 -3.01
C CYS A 155 5.07 7.74 -4.12
N ARG A 156 4.68 9.02 -4.01
CA ARG A 156 5.08 10.05 -4.98
C ARG A 156 6.60 10.14 -5.07
N ARG A 157 7.31 10.12 -3.93
CA ARG A 157 8.78 10.13 -3.93
C ARG A 157 9.40 8.93 -4.63
N LEU A 158 8.92 7.70 -4.37
CA LEU A 158 9.46 6.48 -4.98
C LEU A 158 9.21 6.45 -6.49
N GLN A 159 7.99 6.79 -6.91
CA GLN A 159 7.60 6.85 -8.33
C GLN A 159 8.37 7.94 -9.08
N GLY A 160 8.45 9.15 -8.51
CA GLY A 160 9.22 10.25 -9.07
C GLY A 160 10.72 9.91 -9.15
N SER A 161 11.27 9.24 -8.14
CA SER A 161 12.67 8.82 -8.14
C SER A 161 12.97 7.85 -9.29
N SER A 162 12.04 6.95 -9.61
CA SER A 162 12.11 6.09 -10.79
C SER A 162 12.03 6.89 -12.09
N ALA A 163 11.11 7.85 -12.19
CA ALA A 163 10.92 8.67 -13.39
C ALA A 163 12.11 9.60 -13.66
N CYS A 164 12.77 10.09 -12.61
CA CYS A 164 13.89 11.01 -12.68
C CYS A 164 15.26 10.33 -12.86
N TYR A 165 15.33 8.99 -12.84
CA TYR A 165 16.61 8.29 -12.72
C TYR A 165 17.59 8.63 -13.85
N GLN A 166 17.14 8.54 -15.11
CA GLN A 166 17.99 8.78 -16.27
C GLN A 166 18.52 10.22 -16.33
N GLU A 167 17.68 11.22 -16.08
CA GLU A 167 18.05 12.64 -16.11
C GLU A 167 19.05 13.00 -15.00
N THR A 168 18.97 12.31 -13.87
CA THR A 168 19.75 12.63 -12.68
C THR A 168 21.02 11.77 -12.57
N PHE A 169 21.25 10.87 -13.52
CA PHE A 169 22.39 9.96 -13.52
C PHE A 169 23.72 10.69 -13.78
N VAL A 170 24.71 10.44 -12.92
CA VAL A 170 26.04 11.06 -12.99
C VAL A 170 27.06 10.09 -13.54
N ALA A 171 27.20 10.06 -14.87
CA ALA A 171 28.14 9.17 -15.54
C ALA A 171 29.61 9.38 -15.14
N SER A 172 29.99 10.57 -14.68
CA SER A 172 31.37 10.90 -14.31
C SER A 172 31.81 10.33 -12.96
N SER A 173 30.88 10.04 -12.05
CA SER A 173 31.16 9.55 -10.69
C SER A 173 30.60 8.17 -10.40
N CYS A 174 29.66 7.70 -11.23
CA CYS A 174 29.10 6.35 -11.11
C CYS A 174 30.12 5.29 -11.58
N PRO A 175 30.33 4.21 -10.81
CA PRO A 175 31.27 3.14 -11.19
C PRO A 175 30.74 2.21 -12.28
N VAL A 176 29.50 2.39 -12.73
CA VAL A 176 28.81 1.59 -13.75
C VAL A 176 28.14 2.50 -14.77
N THR A 177 27.80 1.98 -15.95
CA THR A 177 27.06 2.76 -16.96
C THR A 177 25.57 2.84 -16.62
N LEU A 178 24.85 3.77 -17.25
CA LEU A 178 23.41 3.90 -17.10
C LEU A 178 22.70 2.58 -17.47
N GLU A 179 23.11 1.91 -18.55
CA GLU A 179 22.48 0.67 -19.02
C GLU A 179 22.58 -0.47 -18.00
N LEU A 180 23.61 -0.48 -17.16
CA LEU A 180 23.79 -1.47 -16.09
C LEU A 180 23.11 -1.04 -14.79
N ALA A 181 23.12 0.26 -14.48
CA ALA A 181 22.59 0.78 -13.23
C ALA A 181 21.05 0.85 -13.23
N GLU A 182 20.45 1.30 -14.34
CA GLU A 182 19.01 1.53 -14.46
C GLU A 182 18.17 0.28 -14.19
N PRO A 183 18.51 -0.94 -14.70
CA PRO A 183 17.74 -2.14 -14.38
C PRO A 183 17.77 -2.49 -12.89
N ALA A 184 18.92 -2.33 -12.22
CA ALA A 184 19.07 -2.60 -10.80
C ALA A 184 18.30 -1.59 -9.95
N PHE A 185 18.38 -0.31 -10.31
CA PHE A 185 17.61 0.75 -9.68
C PHE A 185 16.11 0.53 -9.85
N THR A 186 15.65 0.30 -11.08
CA THR A 186 14.24 0.09 -11.41
C THR A 186 13.66 -1.12 -10.69
N ARG A 187 14.42 -2.23 -10.62
CA ARG A 187 14.03 -3.41 -9.83
C ARG A 187 13.86 -3.06 -8.35
N THR A 188 14.80 -2.31 -7.79
CA THR A 188 14.75 -1.86 -6.39
C THR A 188 13.55 -0.95 -6.14
N GLN A 189 13.35 0.05 -6.98
CA GLN A 189 12.25 1.00 -6.84
C GLN A 189 10.89 0.32 -7.00
N LYS A 190 10.75 -0.60 -7.96
CA LYS A 190 9.54 -1.40 -8.10
C LYS A 190 9.24 -2.18 -6.82
N ALA A 191 10.24 -2.85 -6.23
CA ALA A 191 10.08 -3.57 -4.98
C ALA A 191 9.60 -2.64 -3.85
N LEU A 192 10.15 -1.42 -3.76
CA LEU A 192 9.74 -0.42 -2.76
C LEU A 192 8.34 0.15 -3.00
N VAL A 193 7.97 0.44 -4.25
CA VAL A 193 6.63 0.91 -4.65
C VAL A 193 5.58 -0.15 -4.27
N GLU A 194 5.86 -1.42 -4.58
CA GLU A 194 4.99 -2.53 -4.20
C GLU A 194 4.93 -2.69 -2.67
N LEU A 195 6.08 -2.61 -1.98
CA LEU A 195 6.19 -2.78 -0.52
C LEU A 195 5.31 -1.77 0.23
N VAL A 196 5.31 -0.52 -0.24
CA VAL A 196 4.50 0.56 0.35
C VAL A 196 3.02 0.42 -0.02
N GLY A 197 2.70 -0.30 -1.11
CA GLY A 197 1.35 -0.49 -1.61
C GLY A 197 0.86 0.65 -2.50
N CYS A 198 1.80 1.32 -3.18
CA CYS A 198 1.49 2.45 -4.04
C CYS A 198 0.62 2.06 -5.23
N HIS A 199 -0.31 2.94 -5.61
CA HIS A 199 -1.05 2.84 -6.85
C HIS A 199 -0.41 3.70 -7.93
N GLU A 200 -0.60 3.32 -9.19
CA GLU A 200 -0.15 4.12 -10.34
C GLU A 200 -0.71 5.55 -10.26
N PRO A 201 0.07 6.58 -10.61
CA PRO A 201 -0.33 7.99 -10.47
C PRO A 201 -1.67 8.34 -11.13
N ASN A 202 -2.07 7.57 -12.16
CA ASN A 202 -3.29 7.79 -12.95
C ASN A 202 -4.43 6.83 -12.63
N ARG A 203 -4.28 5.96 -11.62
CA ARG A 203 -5.38 5.09 -11.19
C ARG A 203 -6.24 5.87 -10.23
N SER A 204 -7.21 6.60 -10.77
CA SER A 204 -8.33 7.12 -9.99
C SER A 204 -8.92 5.95 -9.20
N THR A 205 -8.66 5.89 -7.89
CA THR A 205 -9.35 4.98 -7.00
C THR A 205 -10.83 5.30 -7.14
N PRO A 206 -11.69 4.37 -7.62
CA PRO A 206 -13.11 4.63 -7.60
C PRO A 206 -13.49 4.83 -6.12
N LEU A 207 -14.01 6.01 -5.80
CA LEU A 207 -14.73 6.31 -4.57
C LEU A 207 -15.98 5.41 -4.50
N SER A 208 -15.83 4.11 -4.30
CA SER A 208 -16.97 3.20 -4.06
C SER A 208 -16.54 1.79 -3.66
N SER A 209 -15.83 1.66 -2.55
CA SER A 209 -15.80 0.39 -1.81
C SER A 209 -15.96 0.54 -0.30
N THR A 210 -16.28 1.75 0.18
CA THR A 210 -16.74 1.89 1.56
C THR A 210 -18.19 1.43 1.66
N PRO A 211 -18.54 0.52 2.61
CA PRO A 211 -19.92 0.09 2.85
C PRO A 211 -20.88 1.26 3.15
N GLN A 212 -20.35 2.43 3.51
CA GLN A 212 -21.07 3.68 3.68
C GLN A 212 -21.70 4.22 2.38
N GLY A 213 -21.04 4.06 1.23
CA GLY A 213 -21.57 4.50 -0.07
C GLY A 213 -22.77 3.65 -0.52
N LEU A 214 -22.71 2.34 -0.26
CA LEU A 214 -23.80 1.40 -0.47
C LEU A 214 -25.00 1.70 0.44
N LEU A 215 -24.74 2.08 1.70
CA LEU A 215 -25.78 2.52 2.64
C LEU A 215 -26.47 3.81 2.19
N LEU A 216 -25.73 4.81 1.69
CA LEU A 216 -26.31 6.04 1.16
C LEU A 216 -27.14 5.80 -0.10
N ALA A 217 -26.68 4.92 -0.99
CA ALA A 217 -27.43 4.53 -2.19
C ALA A 217 -28.72 3.76 -1.82
N MET A 218 -28.65 2.84 -0.85
CA MET A 218 -29.83 2.12 -0.37
C MET A 218 -30.82 3.03 0.36
N LEU A 219 -30.34 3.98 1.17
CA LEU A 219 -31.18 4.98 1.84
C LEU A 219 -31.85 5.93 0.84
N ALA A 220 -31.13 6.35 -0.21
CA ALA A 220 -31.70 7.16 -1.28
C ALA A 220 -32.77 6.40 -2.08
N MET A 221 -32.53 5.13 -2.39
CA MET A 221 -33.52 4.26 -3.06
C MET A 221 -34.77 4.02 -2.20
N LEU A 222 -34.59 3.83 -0.89
CA LEU A 222 -35.70 3.70 0.06
C LEU A 222 -36.51 5.01 0.14
N ALA A 223 -35.85 6.16 0.26
CA ALA A 223 -36.51 7.47 0.28
C ALA A 223 -37.31 7.73 -1.01
N LEU A 224 -36.73 7.41 -2.19
CA LEU A 224 -37.41 7.54 -3.48
C LEU A 224 -38.62 6.60 -3.60
N SER A 225 -38.53 5.39 -3.06
CA SER A 225 -39.64 4.44 -3.07
C SER A 225 -40.79 4.87 -2.15
N VAL A 226 -40.50 5.49 -1.00
CA VAL A 226 -41.53 6.00 -0.08
C VAL A 226 -42.22 7.23 -0.63
N VAL A 227 -41.49 8.18 -1.24
CA VAL A 227 -42.09 9.38 -1.85
C VAL A 227 -43.05 8.99 -2.99
N ARG A 228 -42.72 7.96 -3.77
CA ARG A 228 -43.55 7.47 -4.88
C ARG A 228 -44.86 6.81 -4.43
N TRP A 229 -44.94 6.33 -3.19
CA TRP A 229 -46.15 5.76 -2.58
C TRP A 229 -47.06 6.82 -1.94
N PHE A 230 -46.54 8.00 -1.61
CA PHE A 230 -47.31 9.09 -1.02
C PHE A 230 -47.86 10.10 -2.04
N THR A 231 -47.45 10.01 -3.32
CA THR A 231 -47.93 10.89 -4.41
C THR A 231 -48.93 10.23 -5.37
N PHE A 232 -49.58 9.13 -4.98
CA PHE A 232 -50.73 8.53 -5.68
C PHE A 232 -51.87 8.21 -4.74
#